data_AF-A0AB73A9J1-F1
#
_entry.id   AF-A0AB73A9J1-F1
#
_cell.length_a   1.000
_cell.length_b   1.000
_cell.length_c   1.000
_cell.angle_alpha   90.00
_cell.angle_beta   90.00
_cell.angle_gamma   90.00
#
_symmetry.space_group_name_H-M   'P 1'
#
loop_
_entity.id
_entity.type
_entity.pdbx_description
1 polymer ?
#
loop_
_entity_poly.entity_id
_entity_poly.type
_entity_poly.pdbx_seq_one_letter_code
_entity_poly.pdbx_strand_id
1 'polypeptide(L)'
;MIYSLVPRKTIFQNDVNYGKLKAKPDELADYENTAFSKMGYIEYHTTKELKKEVGSSSSEKASSEQLEEKYQDWAKKNGWTLKQFPISKEYYATKDIPLVKRVVNFYANMIQIDHPWKVKDASNPNLKHSLRIENDELVGWALVGSGTQYKYQIYFNGQFPYIHQNIVHLNLGTSYPTFAGQAVTSIISGGQGKTESTETTFNDDFTARSSANIYLRQYQKTKNISSRDKKYFSDNYVITDTNHQDPSMIGTSFRMGAIAVIIAYAIGIPAAMLMARYKGKIPDKAGIAIVTVLISVPSLAFIYFFRFIGSSWFSLPDSFPALGAQDIRSYILPTVILGLLSVSGIVIWLRRYMIDQQSSDYVKFAKAKGLNAKEIARKHIFKNAAIPIVNGIPGSIIGAIAGATITETVFAAPGMGKMLPDAIITHNNPLVIAIVFVFTTVSVFSILAGDIAMALVDPRIKLSSGGK
;
A
#
# COMPACT_ATOMS: atom_id res chain seq x y z
N MET A 1 -14.72 -12.33 0.58
CA MET A 1 -15.11 -12.08 1.99
C MET A 1 -15.37 -10.61 2.29
N ILE A 2 -14.46 -9.66 2.00
CA ILE A 2 -14.64 -8.25 2.42
C ILE A 2 -15.92 -7.60 1.83
N TYR A 3 -16.24 -7.85 0.56
CA TYR A 3 -17.44 -7.30 -0.09
C TYR A 3 -18.80 -7.87 0.37
N SER A 4 -18.80 -8.90 1.22
CA SER A 4 -20.00 -9.66 1.62
C SER A 4 -20.17 -9.82 3.13
N LEU A 5 -19.10 -9.75 3.92
CA LEU A 5 -19.14 -9.99 5.37
C LEU A 5 -19.22 -8.71 6.22
N VAL A 6 -18.95 -7.53 5.64
CA VAL A 6 -19.07 -6.24 6.35
C VAL A 6 -20.42 -5.60 5.99
N PRO A 7 -21.31 -5.34 6.97
CA PRO A 7 -22.58 -4.68 6.69
C PRO A 7 -22.33 -3.30 6.08
N ARG A 8 -22.86 -3.03 4.89
CA ARG A 8 -22.50 -1.82 4.11
C ARG A 8 -22.76 -0.50 4.85
N LYS A 9 -23.72 -0.46 5.78
CA LYS A 9 -24.06 0.75 6.52
C LYS A 9 -23.10 1.09 7.66
N THR A 10 -22.25 0.15 8.11
CA THR A 10 -21.32 0.43 9.21
C THR A 10 -20.24 1.44 8.83
N ILE A 11 -19.99 1.62 7.53
CA ILE A 11 -19.06 2.63 6.99
C ILE A 11 -19.40 4.06 7.45
N PHE A 12 -20.68 4.34 7.73
CA PHE A 12 -21.13 5.67 8.14
C PHE A 12 -21.08 5.90 9.64
N GLN A 13 -20.78 4.87 10.44
CA GLN A 13 -20.76 4.97 11.91
C GLN A 13 -19.76 6.03 12.39
N ASN A 14 -18.62 6.14 11.71
CA ASN A 14 -17.55 7.08 12.03
C ASN A 14 -17.53 8.31 11.10
N ASP A 15 -18.61 8.55 10.35
CA ASP A 15 -18.70 9.69 9.43
C ASP A 15 -19.33 10.91 10.10
N VAL A 16 -18.54 11.99 10.21
CA VAL A 16 -18.94 13.27 10.80
C VAL A 16 -20.08 13.94 10.02
N ASN A 17 -20.06 13.86 8.69
CA ASN A 17 -21.10 14.46 7.84
C ASN A 17 -22.40 13.68 7.94
N TYR A 18 -22.31 12.35 8.03
CA TYR A 18 -23.49 11.51 8.23
C TYR A 18 -24.26 11.89 9.51
N GLY A 19 -23.55 12.15 10.61
CA GLY A 19 -24.16 12.64 11.85
C GLY A 19 -24.89 13.98 11.70
N LYS A 20 -24.30 14.92 10.97
CA LYS A 20 -24.89 16.26 10.71
C LYS A 20 -26.14 16.20 9.83
N LEU A 21 -26.18 15.27 8.87
CA LEU A 21 -27.28 15.12 7.92
C LEU A 21 -28.48 14.37 8.49
N LYS A 22 -28.41 13.79 9.69
CA LYS A 22 -29.55 13.09 10.33
C LYS A 22 -30.81 13.95 10.48
N ALA A 23 -30.64 15.26 10.67
CA ALA A 23 -31.75 16.21 10.77
C ALA A 23 -32.39 16.53 9.40
N LYS A 24 -31.78 16.09 8.29
CA LYS A 24 -32.21 16.32 6.91
C LYS A 24 -32.29 14.99 6.13
N PRO A 25 -33.38 14.21 6.30
CA PRO A 25 -33.54 12.89 5.70
C PRO A 25 -33.29 12.77 4.19
N ASP A 26 -33.66 13.77 3.41
CA ASP A 26 -33.49 13.76 1.94
C ASP A 26 -32.02 13.92 1.55
N GLU A 27 -31.34 14.92 2.12
CA GLU A 27 -29.89 15.12 1.92
C GLU A 27 -29.09 13.90 2.43
N LEU A 28 -29.54 13.27 3.52
CA LEU A 28 -28.92 12.06 4.05
C LEU A 28 -29.02 10.89 3.07
N ALA A 29 -30.21 10.63 2.51
CA ALA A 29 -30.41 9.55 1.55
C ALA A 29 -29.61 9.77 0.26
N ASP A 30 -29.56 11.01 -0.23
CA ASP A 30 -28.75 11.37 -1.39
C ASP A 30 -27.26 11.18 -1.11
N TYR A 31 -26.80 11.59 0.07
CA TYR A 31 -25.44 11.40 0.54
C TYR A 31 -25.05 9.92 0.62
N GLU A 32 -25.88 9.07 1.26
CA GLU A 32 -25.64 7.63 1.38
C GLU A 32 -25.50 6.97 0.00
N ASN A 33 -26.44 7.24 -0.91
CA ASN A 33 -26.45 6.65 -2.24
C ASN A 33 -25.28 7.15 -3.08
N THR A 34 -24.93 8.43 -2.96
CA THR A 34 -23.74 9.02 -3.61
C THR A 34 -22.46 8.37 -3.09
N ALA A 35 -22.32 8.16 -1.79
CA ALA A 35 -21.16 7.47 -1.21
C ALA A 35 -21.07 6.04 -1.72
N PHE A 36 -22.16 5.26 -1.67
CA PHE A 36 -22.19 3.89 -2.21
C PHE A 36 -21.88 3.83 -3.70
N SER A 37 -22.34 4.80 -4.48
CA SER A 37 -22.05 4.92 -5.90
C SER A 37 -20.56 5.16 -6.15
N LYS A 38 -19.96 6.13 -5.45
CA LYS A 38 -18.51 6.42 -5.53
C LYS A 38 -17.63 5.22 -5.16
N MET A 39 -18.06 4.41 -4.20
CA MET A 39 -17.36 3.19 -3.80
C MET A 39 -17.65 1.98 -4.71
N GLY A 40 -18.52 2.13 -5.73
CA GLY A 40 -18.84 1.07 -6.68
C GLY A 40 -19.73 -0.04 -6.10
N TYR A 41 -20.53 0.24 -5.07
CA TYR A 41 -21.53 -0.71 -4.55
C TYR A 41 -22.83 -0.70 -5.35
N ILE A 42 -23.24 0.48 -5.80
CA ILE A 42 -24.48 0.70 -6.55
C ILE A 42 -24.20 1.64 -7.73
N GLU A 43 -25.07 1.61 -8.72
CA GLU A 43 -25.25 2.72 -9.65
C GLU A 43 -26.38 3.59 -9.09
N TYR A 44 -26.24 4.92 -9.11
CA TYR A 44 -27.17 5.86 -8.50
C TYR A 44 -27.51 6.98 -9.50
N HIS A 45 -28.80 7.21 -9.71
CA HIS A 45 -29.32 8.36 -10.44
C HIS A 45 -30.09 9.27 -9.50
N THR A 46 -29.62 10.51 -9.38
CA THR A 46 -30.34 11.60 -8.69
C THR A 46 -31.63 11.94 -9.44
N THR A 47 -32.55 12.69 -8.80
CA THR A 47 -33.78 13.17 -9.45
C THR A 47 -33.51 13.84 -10.79
N LYS A 48 -32.44 14.66 -10.87
CA LYS A 48 -32.07 15.41 -12.09
C LYS A 48 -31.57 14.47 -13.20
N GLU A 49 -30.76 13.48 -12.85
CA GLU A 49 -30.22 12.51 -13.82
C GLU A 49 -31.31 11.57 -14.31
N LEU A 50 -32.19 11.09 -13.42
CA LEU A 50 -33.33 10.26 -13.77
C LEU A 50 -34.27 11.00 -14.73
N LYS A 51 -34.58 12.28 -14.44
CA LYS A 51 -35.33 13.15 -15.34
C LYS A 51 -34.66 13.31 -16.70
N LYS A 52 -33.33 13.36 -16.77
CA LYS A 52 -32.60 13.48 -18.04
C LYS A 52 -32.62 12.18 -18.86
N GLU A 53 -32.40 11.04 -18.20
CA GLU A 53 -32.41 9.72 -18.83
C GLU A 53 -33.80 9.35 -19.36
N VAL A 54 -34.85 9.64 -18.60
CA VAL A 54 -36.24 9.33 -18.97
C VAL A 54 -36.87 10.44 -19.82
N GLY A 55 -36.47 11.70 -19.58
CA GLY A 55 -37.04 12.91 -20.18
C GLY A 55 -36.43 13.37 -21.50
N SER A 56 -35.41 12.67 -22.03
CA SER A 56 -34.99 12.87 -23.43
C SER A 56 -36.06 12.46 -24.47
N SER A 57 -37.28 12.09 -24.02
CA SER A 57 -38.44 11.76 -24.85
C SER A 57 -39.78 12.43 -24.45
N SER A 58 -39.89 13.30 -23.44
CA SER A 58 -41.19 13.97 -23.19
C SER A 58 -41.18 15.26 -22.36
N SER A 59 -41.96 16.22 -22.86
CA SER A 59 -42.31 17.56 -22.39
C SER A 59 -42.71 17.71 -20.91
N GLU A 60 -42.38 18.87 -20.34
CA GLU A 60 -42.54 19.34 -18.94
C GLU A 60 -44.00 19.46 -18.40
N LYS A 61 -44.97 18.68 -18.89
CA LYS A 61 -46.38 18.75 -18.45
C LYS A 61 -47.04 17.37 -18.28
N ALA A 62 -46.39 16.44 -17.58
CA ALA A 62 -47.01 15.17 -17.20
C ALA A 62 -47.47 15.21 -15.73
N SER A 63 -48.63 14.62 -15.44
CA SER A 63 -49.14 14.49 -14.06
C SER A 63 -48.23 13.60 -13.21
N SER A 64 -48.25 13.77 -11.88
CA SER A 64 -47.38 13.03 -10.95
C SER A 64 -47.51 11.50 -11.08
N GLU A 65 -48.71 11.00 -11.36
CA GLU A 65 -49.01 9.58 -11.55
C GLU A 65 -48.45 9.03 -12.87
N GLN A 66 -48.59 9.79 -13.97
CA GLN A 66 -48.03 9.40 -15.29
C GLN A 66 -46.50 9.42 -15.31
N LEU A 67 -45.88 10.28 -14.50
CA LEU A 67 -44.42 10.31 -14.33
C LEU A 67 -43.91 9.10 -13.54
N GLU A 68 -44.64 8.70 -12.50
CA GLU A 68 -44.29 7.52 -11.71
C GLU A 68 -44.35 6.25 -12.55
N GLU A 69 -45.42 6.05 -13.33
CA GLU A 69 -45.56 4.87 -14.20
C GLU A 69 -44.40 4.79 -15.21
N LYS A 70 -44.06 5.92 -15.85
CA LYS A 70 -42.89 6.00 -16.75
C LYS A 70 -41.57 5.66 -16.05
N TYR A 71 -41.36 6.16 -14.83
CA TYR A 71 -40.15 5.85 -14.07
C TYR A 71 -40.09 4.38 -13.64
N GLN A 72 -41.22 3.81 -13.23
CA GLN A 72 -41.30 2.40 -12.87
C GLN A 72 -41.05 1.49 -14.07
N ASP A 73 -41.61 1.82 -15.23
CA ASP A 73 -41.41 1.06 -16.47
C ASP A 73 -39.95 1.11 -16.93
N TRP A 74 -39.34 2.31 -16.92
CA TRP A 74 -37.92 2.46 -17.23
C TRP A 74 -37.05 1.68 -16.24
N ALA A 75 -37.37 1.73 -14.94
CA ALA A 75 -36.61 1.04 -13.91
C ALA A 75 -36.69 -0.48 -14.07
N LYS A 76 -37.89 -1.05 -14.26
CA LYS A 76 -38.10 -2.48 -14.49
C LYS A 76 -37.37 -2.95 -15.75
N LYS A 77 -37.49 -2.21 -16.85
CA LYS A 77 -36.85 -2.54 -18.13
C LYS A 77 -35.32 -2.61 -18.04
N ASN A 78 -34.71 -1.74 -17.23
CA ASN A 78 -33.25 -1.62 -17.12
C ASN A 78 -32.66 -2.29 -15.85
N GLY A 79 -33.51 -2.91 -15.02
CA GLY A 79 -33.11 -3.58 -13.77
C GLY A 79 -32.69 -2.62 -12.65
N TRP A 80 -33.35 -1.47 -12.54
CA TRP A 80 -33.15 -0.49 -11.48
C TRP A 80 -34.26 -0.59 -10.42
N THR A 81 -33.95 -0.16 -9.20
CA THR A 81 -34.90 -0.02 -8.10
C THR A 81 -35.26 1.45 -7.94
N LEU A 82 -36.53 1.79 -8.19
CA LEU A 82 -37.08 3.12 -7.95
C LEU A 82 -37.38 3.31 -6.47
N LYS A 83 -37.03 4.47 -5.91
CA LYS A 83 -37.30 4.85 -4.52
C LYS A 83 -37.67 6.33 -4.46
N GLN A 84 -38.30 6.74 -3.36
CA GLN A 84 -38.64 8.13 -3.09
C GLN A 84 -37.84 8.67 -1.91
N PHE A 85 -37.53 9.96 -1.95
CA PHE A 85 -36.98 10.67 -0.80
C PHE A 85 -38.03 10.79 0.33
N PRO A 86 -37.61 10.72 1.61
CA PRO A 86 -38.54 10.72 2.74
C PRO A 86 -39.48 11.94 2.81
N ILE A 87 -38.96 13.15 2.57
CA ILE A 87 -39.66 14.43 2.74
C ILE A 87 -40.19 14.96 1.42
N SER A 88 -39.33 15.22 0.44
CA SER A 88 -39.69 15.84 -0.84
C SER A 88 -40.53 14.92 -1.75
N LYS A 89 -40.54 13.61 -1.46
CA LYS A 89 -41.18 12.57 -2.30
C LYS A 89 -40.68 12.54 -3.74
N GLU A 90 -39.56 13.19 -4.04
CA GLU A 90 -38.92 13.09 -5.35
C GLU A 90 -38.39 11.67 -5.59
N TYR A 91 -38.43 11.24 -6.84
CA TYR A 91 -37.97 9.92 -7.26
C TYR A 91 -36.47 9.88 -7.55
N TYR A 92 -35.81 8.83 -7.08
CA TYR A 92 -34.45 8.48 -7.43
C TYR A 92 -34.35 6.98 -7.74
N ALA A 93 -33.31 6.59 -8.48
CA ALA A 93 -33.12 5.20 -8.88
C ALA A 93 -31.76 4.67 -8.42
N THR A 94 -31.77 3.44 -7.91
CA THR A 94 -30.55 2.72 -7.48
C THR A 94 -30.49 1.36 -8.12
N LYS A 95 -29.30 0.91 -8.54
CA LYS A 95 -29.08 -0.43 -9.07
C LYS A 95 -27.89 -1.07 -8.37
N ASP A 96 -28.13 -2.17 -7.67
CA ASP A 96 -27.08 -2.90 -6.98
C ASP A 96 -26.10 -3.54 -7.97
N ILE A 97 -24.80 -3.35 -7.73
CA ILE A 97 -23.76 -4.00 -8.53
C ILE A 97 -23.49 -5.38 -7.92
N PRO A 98 -23.72 -6.48 -8.68
CA PRO A 98 -23.49 -7.83 -8.18
C PRO A 98 -22.05 -8.02 -7.70
N LEU A 99 -21.87 -8.89 -6.71
CA LEU A 99 -20.54 -9.15 -6.11
C LEU A 99 -19.49 -9.51 -7.17
N VAL A 100 -19.82 -10.40 -8.10
CA VAL A 100 -18.91 -10.82 -9.17
C VAL A 100 -18.54 -9.63 -10.06
N LYS A 101 -19.51 -8.79 -10.45
CA LYS A 101 -19.26 -7.59 -11.24
C LYS A 101 -18.36 -6.60 -10.49
N ARG A 102 -18.53 -6.45 -9.17
CA ARG A 102 -17.64 -5.61 -8.34
C ARG A 102 -16.19 -6.11 -8.34
N VAL A 103 -15.99 -7.42 -8.17
CA VAL A 103 -14.66 -8.04 -8.19
C VAL A 103 -14.03 -7.91 -9.58
N VAL A 104 -14.77 -8.20 -10.65
CA VAL A 104 -14.29 -8.04 -12.03
C VAL A 104 -13.95 -6.58 -12.32
N ASN A 105 -14.81 -5.63 -11.93
CA ASN A 105 -14.55 -4.20 -12.11
C ASN A 105 -13.31 -3.73 -11.35
N PHE A 106 -13.07 -4.25 -10.14
CA PHE A 106 -11.87 -3.94 -9.37
C PHE A 106 -10.62 -4.33 -10.15
N TYR A 107 -10.51 -5.59 -10.58
CA TYR A 107 -9.34 -6.05 -11.34
C TYR A 107 -9.23 -5.42 -12.73
N ALA A 108 -10.35 -5.22 -13.43
CA ALA A 108 -10.37 -4.63 -14.76
C ALA A 108 -9.92 -3.16 -14.78
N ASN A 109 -10.20 -2.40 -13.71
CA ASN A 109 -9.81 -1.00 -13.60
C ASN A 109 -8.54 -0.77 -12.77
N MET A 110 -7.93 -1.85 -12.25
CA MET A 110 -6.78 -1.78 -11.34
C MET A 110 -5.55 -1.19 -12.00
N ILE A 111 -5.23 -1.61 -13.23
CA ILE A 111 -4.07 -1.09 -13.96
C ILE A 111 -4.57 0.04 -14.86
N GLN A 112 -4.14 1.26 -14.57
CA GLN A 112 -4.42 2.43 -15.38
C GLN A 112 -3.16 2.86 -16.10
N ILE A 113 -3.25 2.92 -17.43
CA ILE A 113 -2.16 3.39 -18.28
C ILE A 113 -2.47 4.83 -18.69
N ASP A 114 -1.52 5.72 -18.46
CA ASP A 114 -1.50 7.07 -18.97
C ASP A 114 -0.89 7.07 -20.38
N HIS A 115 -1.48 7.86 -21.27
CA HIS A 115 -1.11 7.92 -22.67
C HIS A 115 -1.57 9.25 -23.29
N PRO A 116 -1.01 9.68 -24.43
CA PRO A 116 -1.30 11.00 -25.02
C PRO A 116 -2.77 11.29 -25.31
N TRP A 117 -3.63 10.27 -25.40
CA TRP A 117 -5.07 10.44 -25.67
C TRP A 117 -5.95 10.26 -24.42
N LYS A 118 -5.33 10.25 -23.23
CA LYS A 118 -6.03 10.05 -21.96
C LYS A 118 -6.91 11.24 -21.61
N VAL A 119 -6.39 12.45 -21.79
CA VAL A 119 -7.10 13.69 -21.50
C VAL A 119 -7.99 14.06 -22.67
N LYS A 120 -9.27 14.30 -22.35
CA LYS A 120 -10.27 14.85 -23.27
C LYS A 120 -10.80 16.14 -22.68
N ASP A 121 -10.37 17.27 -23.23
CA ASP A 121 -10.81 18.60 -22.81
C ASP A 121 -11.48 19.35 -23.96
N ALA A 122 -12.81 19.43 -23.92
CA ALA A 122 -13.59 20.20 -24.89
C ALA A 122 -13.27 21.71 -24.84
N SER A 123 -12.75 22.20 -23.71
CA SER A 123 -12.30 23.60 -23.56
C SER A 123 -10.91 23.86 -24.13
N ASN A 124 -10.23 22.83 -24.64
CA ASN A 124 -8.92 22.93 -25.31
C ASN A 124 -8.92 22.13 -26.63
N PRO A 125 -9.57 22.63 -27.69
CA PRO A 125 -9.66 21.91 -28.95
C PRO A 125 -8.30 21.70 -29.65
N ASN A 126 -7.30 22.52 -29.33
CA ASN A 126 -5.95 22.48 -29.89
C ASN A 126 -4.95 21.71 -29.01
N LEU A 127 -5.44 20.88 -28.07
CA LEU A 127 -4.58 20.07 -27.22
C LEU A 127 -3.72 19.13 -28.07
N LYS A 128 -2.39 19.31 -28.00
CA LYS A 128 -1.46 18.43 -28.68
C LYS A 128 -1.43 17.07 -27.99
N HIS A 129 -1.29 16.01 -28.79
CA HIS A 129 -1.15 14.64 -28.31
C HIS A 129 0.22 14.12 -28.73
N SER A 130 1.18 14.09 -27.81
CA SER A 130 2.56 13.71 -28.13
C SER A 130 3.32 13.21 -26.90
N LEU A 131 4.28 12.31 -27.11
CA LEU A 131 5.35 12.02 -26.15
C LEU A 131 6.66 12.52 -26.75
N ARG A 132 7.42 13.33 -26.02
CA ARG A 132 8.72 13.82 -26.46
C ARG A 132 9.70 13.85 -25.29
N ILE A 133 10.97 13.58 -25.58
CA ILE A 133 12.03 13.76 -24.59
C ILE A 133 12.47 15.21 -24.66
N GLU A 134 12.41 15.90 -23.53
CA GLU A 134 12.74 17.33 -23.41
C GLU A 134 13.53 17.56 -22.13
N ASN A 135 14.43 18.54 -22.16
CA ASN A 135 15.12 19.01 -20.97
C ASN A 135 14.32 20.20 -20.41
N ASP A 136 13.41 19.92 -19.48
CA ASP A 136 12.53 20.91 -18.86
C ASP A 136 13.28 21.62 -17.74
N GLU A 137 13.16 22.95 -17.64
CA GLU A 137 13.91 23.77 -16.69
C GLU A 137 13.66 23.36 -15.23
N LEU A 138 12.49 22.80 -14.90
CA LEU A 138 12.13 22.43 -13.54
C LEU A 138 12.64 21.05 -13.11
N VAL A 139 12.66 20.08 -14.04
CA VAL A 139 12.90 18.66 -13.71
C VAL A 139 14.09 18.05 -14.46
N GLY A 140 14.71 18.80 -15.38
CA GLY A 140 15.74 18.30 -16.27
C GLY A 140 15.20 17.40 -17.37
N TRP A 141 16.02 16.43 -17.80
CA TRP A 141 15.63 15.47 -18.83
C TRP A 141 14.44 14.61 -18.38
N ALA A 142 13.35 14.68 -19.14
CA ALA A 142 12.16 13.89 -18.89
C ALA A 142 11.47 13.49 -20.20
N LEU A 143 10.72 12.39 -20.16
CA LEU A 143 9.72 12.08 -21.18
C LEU A 143 8.47 12.89 -20.88
N VAL A 144 8.27 13.99 -21.60
CA VAL A 144 7.14 14.90 -21.45
C VAL A 144 5.98 14.45 -22.35
N GLY A 145 4.82 14.27 -21.74
CA GLY A 145 3.56 13.99 -22.40
C GLY A 145 2.70 15.24 -22.58
N SER A 146 2.03 15.31 -23.73
CA SER A 146 0.94 16.25 -24.00
C SER A 146 -0.31 15.44 -24.31
N GLY A 147 -1.42 15.79 -23.65
CA GLY A 147 -2.67 15.02 -23.67
C GLY A 147 -2.70 13.79 -22.74
N THR A 148 -1.60 13.54 -22.02
CA THR A 148 -1.51 12.64 -20.86
C THR A 148 -2.10 13.28 -19.61
N GLN A 149 -2.49 12.47 -18.62
CA GLN A 149 -2.92 12.95 -17.30
C GLN A 149 -1.75 13.59 -16.54
N TYR A 150 -0.57 12.98 -16.57
CA TYR A 150 0.66 13.50 -15.96
C TYR A 150 1.56 14.16 -17.01
N LYS A 151 2.20 15.28 -16.68
CA LYS A 151 3.11 15.97 -17.61
C LYS A 151 4.36 15.12 -17.87
N TYR A 152 5.02 14.70 -16.79
CA TYR A 152 6.26 13.94 -16.86
C TYR A 152 5.97 12.45 -16.75
N GLN A 153 6.09 11.73 -17.86
CA GLN A 153 5.81 10.29 -17.94
C GLN A 153 6.98 9.45 -17.41
N ILE A 154 8.22 9.87 -17.70
CA ILE A 154 9.46 9.30 -17.14
C ILE A 154 10.34 10.48 -16.74
N TYR A 155 10.90 10.45 -15.54
CA TYR A 155 11.80 11.50 -15.04
C TYR A 155 12.88 10.91 -14.14
N PHE A 156 13.94 11.68 -13.94
CA PHE A 156 15.09 11.28 -13.14
C PHE A 156 15.26 12.25 -11.97
N ASN A 157 15.51 11.74 -10.78
CA ASN A 157 15.89 12.57 -9.64
C ASN A 157 16.82 11.80 -8.68
N GLY A 158 17.22 12.43 -7.57
CA GLY A 158 18.14 11.83 -6.60
C GLY A 158 17.54 10.75 -5.67
N GLN A 159 16.23 10.52 -5.72
CA GLN A 159 15.52 9.56 -4.89
C GLN A 159 15.55 8.17 -5.54
N PHE A 160 15.97 7.13 -4.82
CA PHE A 160 15.89 5.77 -5.34
C PHE A 160 14.42 5.30 -5.44
N PRO A 161 14.01 4.65 -6.56
CA PRO A 161 14.80 4.37 -7.76
C PRO A 161 15.04 5.65 -8.58
N TYR A 162 16.28 5.91 -8.99
CA TYR A 162 16.68 7.16 -9.69
C TYR A 162 15.93 7.42 -11.02
N ILE A 163 15.16 6.43 -11.50
CA ILE A 163 14.28 6.51 -12.65
C ILE A 163 12.85 6.31 -12.14
N HIS A 164 12.00 7.28 -12.40
CA HIS A 164 10.59 7.26 -12.00
C HIS A 164 9.68 7.25 -13.22
N GLN A 165 8.44 6.81 -13.01
CA GLN A 165 7.44 6.71 -14.06
C GLN A 165 6.05 7.11 -13.56
N ASN A 166 5.31 7.82 -14.40
CA ASN A 166 3.90 8.17 -14.22
C ASN A 166 3.03 7.62 -15.37
N ILE A 167 3.44 6.50 -15.97
CA ILE A 167 2.74 5.84 -17.09
C ILE A 167 1.74 4.81 -16.55
N VAL A 168 2.19 3.94 -15.63
CA VAL A 168 1.39 2.86 -15.07
C VAL A 168 1.02 3.19 -13.64
N HIS A 169 -0.28 3.31 -13.39
CA HIS A 169 -0.86 3.62 -12.10
C HIS A 169 -1.72 2.46 -11.61
N LEU A 170 -1.71 2.23 -10.30
CA LEU A 170 -2.63 1.31 -9.65
C LEU A 170 -3.83 2.09 -9.12
N ASN A 171 -5.04 1.68 -9.49
CA ASN A 171 -6.27 2.17 -8.90
C ASN A 171 -6.80 1.13 -7.92
N LEU A 172 -6.54 1.36 -6.64
CA LEU A 172 -7.00 0.52 -5.54
C LEU A 172 -8.31 1.03 -4.92
N GLY A 173 -9.01 1.93 -5.61
CA GLY A 173 -10.25 2.55 -5.18
C GLY A 173 -10.05 3.88 -4.44
N THR A 174 -11.16 4.43 -3.97
CA THR A 174 -11.23 5.70 -3.25
C THR A 174 -11.55 5.44 -1.79
N SER A 175 -10.83 6.09 -0.90
CA SER A 175 -10.92 5.92 0.55
C SER A 175 -12.20 6.53 1.11
N TYR A 176 -12.84 5.82 2.05
CA TYR A 176 -14.03 6.28 2.78
C TYR A 176 -14.30 5.39 4.01
N PRO A 177 -14.71 5.91 5.19
CA PRO A 177 -14.98 7.33 5.50
C PRO A 177 -13.70 8.12 5.83
N THR A 178 -12.62 7.44 6.24
CA THR A 178 -11.34 8.08 6.49
C THR A 178 -10.70 8.49 5.16
N PHE A 179 -10.05 9.66 5.10
CA PHE A 179 -9.49 10.23 3.86
C PHE A 179 -10.53 10.32 2.71
N ALA A 180 -11.77 10.69 3.04
CA ALA A 180 -12.89 10.66 2.11
C ALA A 180 -12.57 11.37 0.78
N GLY A 181 -12.71 10.63 -0.33
CA GLY A 181 -12.50 11.15 -1.69
C GLY A 181 -11.07 11.11 -2.20
N GLN A 182 -10.09 10.70 -1.38
CA GLN A 182 -8.71 10.50 -1.83
C GLN A 182 -8.52 9.09 -2.40
N ALA A 183 -7.65 8.96 -3.41
CA ALA A 183 -7.27 7.66 -3.95
C ALA A 183 -6.50 6.87 -2.88
N VAL A 184 -6.77 5.56 -2.78
CA VAL A 184 -6.07 4.74 -1.78
C VAL A 184 -4.57 4.68 -2.04
N THR A 185 -4.16 4.65 -3.31
CA THR A 185 -2.75 4.67 -3.69
C THR A 185 -2.03 5.93 -3.21
N SER A 186 -2.61 7.11 -3.40
CA SER A 186 -2.01 8.37 -2.92
C SER A 186 -1.86 8.40 -1.39
N ILE A 187 -2.76 7.76 -0.64
CA ILE A 187 -2.68 7.69 0.83
C ILE A 187 -1.49 6.81 1.28
N ILE A 188 -1.32 5.63 0.67
CA ILE A 188 -0.28 4.68 1.10
C ILE A 188 1.10 5.03 0.54
N SER A 189 1.18 5.68 -0.63
CA SER A 189 2.43 6.05 -1.29
C SER A 189 2.83 7.52 -1.11
N GLY A 190 1.91 8.39 -0.69
CA GLY A 190 2.17 9.81 -0.45
C GLY A 190 3.01 10.05 0.81
N GLY A 191 3.84 11.10 0.78
CA GLY A 191 4.61 11.54 1.95
C GLY A 191 3.71 11.97 3.11
N GLN A 192 4.27 11.99 4.33
CA GLN A 192 3.53 12.22 5.56
C GLN A 192 4.12 13.37 6.38
N GLY A 193 3.38 13.82 7.40
CA GLY A 193 3.88 14.84 8.33
C GLY A 193 3.79 16.25 7.78
N LYS A 194 4.77 17.10 8.10
CA LYS A 194 4.78 18.50 7.66
C LYS A 194 5.14 18.61 6.18
N THR A 195 4.53 19.57 5.50
CA THR A 195 4.87 19.88 4.11
C THR A 195 6.27 20.44 4.03
N GLU A 196 7.06 19.93 3.09
CA GLU A 196 8.40 20.41 2.82
C GLU A 196 8.33 21.51 1.76
N SER A 197 8.52 22.77 2.18
CA SER A 197 8.47 23.91 1.26
C SER A 197 9.87 24.38 0.90
N THR A 198 10.26 24.18 -0.35
CA THR A 198 11.52 24.64 -0.94
C THR A 198 11.30 25.90 -1.77
N GLU A 199 12.30 26.78 -1.82
CA GLU A 199 12.29 27.89 -2.77
C GLU A 199 12.48 27.32 -4.17
N THR A 200 11.47 27.46 -5.01
CA THR A 200 11.45 26.91 -6.37
C THR A 200 11.22 28.05 -7.34
N THR A 201 12.08 28.18 -8.34
CA THR A 201 11.88 29.10 -9.45
C THR A 201 10.90 28.45 -10.42
N PHE A 202 9.75 29.10 -10.62
CA PHE A 202 8.71 28.71 -11.56
C PHE A 202 8.89 29.46 -12.88
N ASN A 203 7.85 29.45 -13.73
CA ASN A 203 7.86 30.18 -15.00
C ASN A 203 8.14 31.68 -14.82
N ASP A 204 8.82 32.29 -15.79
CA ASP A 204 9.16 33.72 -15.84
C ASP A 204 10.01 34.21 -14.64
N ASP A 205 10.97 33.38 -14.18
CA ASP A 205 11.85 33.64 -13.02
C ASP A 205 11.10 33.90 -11.70
N PHE A 206 9.82 33.52 -11.61
CA PHE A 206 9.03 33.69 -10.41
C PHE A 206 9.46 32.70 -9.33
N THR A 207 10.21 33.17 -8.34
CA THR A 207 10.56 32.37 -7.16
C THR A 207 9.43 32.40 -6.13
N ALA A 208 9.00 31.21 -5.72
CA ALA A 208 8.08 31.08 -4.60
C ALA A 208 8.46 29.89 -3.73
N ARG A 209 8.26 30.06 -2.42
CA ARG A 209 8.36 28.95 -1.48
C ARG A 209 7.15 28.04 -1.66
N SER A 210 7.38 26.86 -2.21
CA SER A 210 6.33 25.92 -2.57
C SER A 210 6.68 24.52 -2.08
N SER A 211 5.66 23.78 -1.66
CA SER A 211 5.76 22.35 -1.37
C SER A 211 5.23 21.50 -2.54
N ALA A 212 4.98 22.11 -3.70
CA ALA A 212 4.47 21.39 -4.87
C ALA A 212 5.50 20.37 -5.37
N ASN A 213 5.06 19.12 -5.52
CA ASN A 213 5.82 18.10 -6.23
C ASN A 213 5.70 18.35 -7.74
N ILE A 214 6.70 19.05 -8.27
CA ILE A 214 6.78 19.38 -9.69
C ILE A 214 6.80 18.15 -10.61
N TYR A 215 7.28 17.00 -10.15
CA TYR A 215 7.35 15.78 -10.95
C TYR A 215 5.98 15.11 -11.14
N LEU A 216 5.04 15.36 -10.23
CA LEU A 216 3.68 14.79 -10.23
C LEU A 216 2.62 15.77 -10.77
N ARG A 217 3.04 16.69 -11.65
CA ARG A 217 2.15 17.66 -12.30
C ARG A 217 1.09 16.96 -13.16
N GLN A 218 -0.18 17.24 -12.87
CA GLN A 218 -1.35 16.66 -13.50
C GLN A 218 -2.17 17.70 -14.27
N TYR A 219 -2.83 17.24 -15.34
CA TYR A 219 -3.63 18.07 -16.23
C TYR A 219 -4.91 18.57 -15.56
N GLN A 220 -5.10 19.89 -15.61
CA GLN A 220 -6.35 20.56 -15.25
C GLN A 220 -7.04 21.06 -16.52
N LYS A 221 -8.36 20.82 -16.60
CA LYS A 221 -9.16 21.34 -17.73
C LYS A 221 -9.04 22.86 -17.81
N THR A 222 -8.87 23.41 -19.02
CA THR A 222 -8.63 24.84 -19.24
C THR A 222 -9.65 25.72 -18.54
N LYS A 223 -10.93 25.30 -18.54
CA LYS A 223 -12.02 26.02 -17.87
C LYS A 223 -11.89 26.14 -16.35
N ASN A 224 -11.09 25.27 -15.71
CA ASN A 224 -10.95 25.18 -14.27
C ASN A 224 -9.56 25.68 -13.78
N ILE A 225 -8.74 26.24 -14.66
CA ILE A 225 -7.42 26.78 -14.30
C ILE A 225 -7.60 28.16 -13.69
N SER A 226 -7.07 28.37 -12.48
CA SER A 226 -7.15 29.67 -11.82
C SER A 226 -6.09 30.65 -12.36
N SER A 227 -6.32 31.96 -12.19
CA SER A 227 -5.32 32.98 -12.53
C SER A 227 -4.04 32.87 -11.70
N ARG A 228 -4.12 32.23 -10.51
CA ARG A 228 -2.96 31.92 -9.68
C ARG A 228 -2.11 30.84 -10.35
N ASP A 229 -2.73 29.75 -10.79
CA ASP A 229 -2.02 28.60 -11.37
C ASP A 229 -1.22 28.99 -12.62
N LYS A 230 -1.77 29.90 -13.44
CA LYS A 230 -1.09 30.45 -14.62
C LYS A 230 0.19 31.24 -14.31
N LYS A 231 0.37 31.69 -13.05
CA LYS A 231 1.63 32.33 -12.61
C LYS A 231 2.72 31.32 -12.30
N TYR A 232 2.34 30.13 -11.83
CA TYR A 232 3.30 29.07 -11.50
C TYR A 232 3.68 28.25 -12.74
N PHE A 233 2.71 28.05 -13.66
CA PHE A 233 2.89 27.17 -14.80
C PHE A 233 2.28 27.79 -16.06
N SER A 234 3.02 27.74 -17.16
CA SER A 234 2.60 28.23 -18.48
C SER A 234 1.66 27.28 -19.24
N ASP A 235 1.50 26.05 -18.74
CA ASP A 235 0.71 25.00 -19.37
C ASP A 235 -0.49 24.54 -18.48
N ASN A 236 -1.30 23.62 -19.00
CA ASN A 236 -2.47 23.09 -18.30
C ASN A 236 -2.15 22.08 -17.17
N TYR A 237 -0.88 21.71 -16.96
CA TYR A 237 -0.47 20.75 -15.94
C TYR A 237 -0.16 21.46 -14.63
N VAL A 238 -1.21 21.87 -13.93
CA VAL A 238 -1.11 22.74 -12.74
C VAL A 238 -1.43 22.04 -11.41
N ILE A 239 -2.07 20.87 -11.46
CA ILE A 239 -2.35 20.09 -10.25
C ILE A 239 -1.06 19.44 -9.80
N THR A 240 -0.66 19.63 -8.56
CA THR A 240 0.53 18.98 -7.99
C THR A 240 0.20 18.31 -6.67
N ASP A 241 0.80 17.15 -6.43
CA ASP A 241 0.89 16.61 -5.09
C ASP A 241 1.80 17.47 -4.22
N THR A 242 1.78 17.25 -2.91
CA THR A 242 2.59 18.00 -1.96
C THR A 242 3.76 17.15 -1.47
N ASN A 243 4.96 17.70 -1.48
CA ASN A 243 6.13 17.14 -0.83
C ASN A 243 5.99 17.25 0.68
N HIS A 244 6.32 16.18 1.36
CA HIS A 244 6.28 16.11 2.81
C HIS A 244 7.61 15.61 3.35
N GLN A 245 7.94 16.03 4.56
CA GLN A 245 9.21 15.70 5.21
C GLN A 245 9.31 14.22 5.55
N ASP A 246 8.21 13.60 6.01
CA ASP A 246 8.24 12.21 6.48
C ASP A 246 7.94 11.23 5.33
N PRO A 247 8.54 10.03 5.35
CA PRO A 247 8.30 9.01 4.34
C PRO A 247 6.83 8.59 4.28
N SER A 248 6.45 8.02 3.15
CA SER A 248 5.12 7.42 2.97
C SER A 248 4.89 6.23 3.89
N MET A 249 3.64 5.78 4.01
CA MET A 249 3.30 4.60 4.81
C MET A 249 4.08 3.37 4.34
N ILE A 250 4.20 3.22 3.01
CA ILE A 250 5.04 2.17 2.40
C ILE A 250 6.51 2.36 2.81
N GLY A 251 7.03 3.58 2.71
CA GLY A 251 8.42 3.88 3.04
C GLY A 251 8.76 3.60 4.50
N THR A 252 7.89 3.98 5.44
CA THR A 252 8.05 3.72 6.88
C THR A 252 8.11 2.22 7.17
N SER A 253 7.11 1.46 6.70
CA SER A 253 7.07 0.01 6.93
C SER A 253 8.22 -0.71 6.26
N PHE A 254 8.62 -0.30 5.05
CA PHE A 254 9.77 -0.89 4.36
C PHE A 254 11.08 -0.63 5.14
N ARG A 255 11.34 0.59 5.60
CA ARG A 255 12.52 0.92 6.41
C ARG A 255 12.56 0.10 7.68
N MET A 256 11.44 0.05 8.42
CA MET A 256 11.35 -0.71 9.66
C MET A 256 11.55 -2.22 9.41
N GLY A 257 10.89 -2.76 8.39
CA GLY A 257 10.99 -4.17 8.03
C GLY A 257 12.40 -4.56 7.59
N ALA A 258 13.05 -3.74 6.75
CA ALA A 258 14.42 -3.99 6.28
C ALA A 258 15.43 -4.01 7.44
N ILE A 259 15.36 -3.05 8.36
CA ILE A 259 16.23 -3.01 9.54
C ILE A 259 15.97 -4.23 10.43
N ALA A 260 14.70 -4.59 10.67
CA ALA A 260 14.34 -5.75 11.46
C ALA A 260 14.86 -7.07 10.87
N VAL A 261 14.78 -7.24 9.54
CA VAL A 261 15.35 -8.40 8.85
C VAL A 261 16.86 -8.47 9.03
N ILE A 262 17.57 -7.35 8.86
CA ILE A 262 19.02 -7.31 9.06
C ILE A 262 19.36 -7.77 10.48
N ILE A 263 18.67 -7.24 11.50
CA ILE A 263 18.85 -7.65 12.90
C ILE A 263 18.56 -9.16 13.07
N ALA A 264 17.46 -9.63 12.51
CA ALA A 264 17.02 -11.02 12.65
C ALA A 264 18.06 -12.00 12.08
N TYR A 265 18.60 -11.73 10.89
CA TYR A 265 19.62 -12.58 10.26
C TYR A 265 21.00 -12.42 10.93
N ALA A 266 21.36 -11.20 11.34
CA ALA A 266 22.62 -10.94 12.04
C ALA A 266 22.72 -11.66 13.39
N ILE A 267 21.59 -11.85 14.09
CA ILE A 267 21.52 -12.60 15.36
C ILE A 267 21.26 -14.08 15.09
N GLY A 268 20.28 -14.38 14.23
CA GLY A 268 19.77 -15.73 14.01
C GLY A 268 20.78 -16.67 13.37
N ILE A 269 21.57 -16.20 12.38
CA ILE A 269 22.58 -17.04 11.73
C ILE A 269 23.67 -17.48 12.72
N PRO A 270 24.37 -16.55 13.43
CA PRO A 270 25.38 -16.96 14.40
C PRO A 270 24.84 -17.83 15.52
N ALA A 271 23.64 -17.52 16.04
CA ALA A 271 23.00 -18.32 17.09
C ALA A 271 22.73 -19.75 16.62
N ALA A 272 22.12 -19.94 15.44
CA ALA A 272 21.88 -21.26 14.86
C ALA A 272 23.17 -22.05 14.62
N MET A 273 24.20 -21.38 14.06
CA MET A 273 25.50 -22.01 13.81
C MET A 273 26.16 -22.49 15.10
N LEU A 274 26.08 -21.68 16.16
CA LEU A 274 26.60 -22.04 17.48
C LEU A 274 25.84 -23.23 18.06
N MET A 275 24.50 -23.19 18.05
CA MET A 275 23.67 -24.29 18.56
C MET A 275 23.91 -25.60 17.80
N ALA A 276 23.94 -25.55 16.46
CA ALA A 276 24.16 -26.73 15.64
C ALA A 276 25.55 -27.35 15.87
N ARG A 277 26.59 -26.51 16.05
CA ARG A 277 27.95 -26.98 16.32
C ARG A 277 28.07 -27.69 17.68
N TYR A 278 27.31 -27.23 18.67
CA TYR A 278 27.31 -27.78 20.02
C TYR A 278 26.03 -28.58 20.31
N LYS A 279 25.51 -29.31 19.31
CA LYS A 279 24.31 -30.14 19.42
C LYS A 279 24.31 -30.97 20.71
N GLY A 280 23.24 -30.86 21.50
CA GLY A 280 23.05 -31.56 22.77
C GLY A 280 23.80 -30.98 23.97
N LYS A 281 24.67 -29.98 23.78
CA LYS A 281 25.44 -29.31 24.85
C LYS A 281 24.75 -28.03 25.31
N ILE A 282 25.35 -27.32 26.26
CA ILE A 282 24.80 -26.11 26.89
C ILE A 282 24.37 -25.04 25.87
N PRO A 283 25.19 -24.65 24.86
CA PRO A 283 24.79 -23.60 23.91
C PRO A 283 23.52 -23.97 23.14
N ASP A 284 23.38 -25.24 22.80
CA ASP A 284 22.20 -25.76 22.12
C ASP A 284 20.96 -25.79 23.02
N LYS A 285 21.08 -26.37 24.22
CA LYS A 285 19.98 -26.42 25.19
C LYS A 285 19.51 -25.03 25.62
N ALA A 286 20.44 -24.10 25.87
CA ALA A 286 20.13 -22.72 26.22
C ALA A 286 19.46 -21.98 25.06
N GLY A 287 19.97 -22.15 23.83
CA GLY A 287 19.35 -21.55 22.65
C GLY A 287 17.93 -22.09 22.40
N ILE A 288 17.70 -23.40 22.60
CA ILE A 288 16.35 -23.98 22.50
C ILE A 288 15.44 -23.35 23.56
N ALA A 289 15.89 -23.22 24.81
CA ALA A 289 15.11 -22.58 25.85
C ALA A 289 14.75 -21.12 25.51
N ILE A 290 15.72 -20.33 25.04
CA ILE A 290 15.50 -18.94 24.61
C ILE A 290 14.49 -18.87 23.47
N VAL A 291 14.68 -19.68 22.42
CA VAL A 291 13.76 -19.73 21.28
C VAL A 291 12.36 -20.14 21.72
N THR A 292 12.24 -21.14 22.60
CA THR A 292 10.95 -21.57 23.16
C THR A 292 10.27 -20.42 23.89
N VAL A 293 10.99 -19.61 24.67
CA VAL A 293 10.43 -18.41 25.30
C VAL A 293 9.96 -17.41 24.24
N LEU A 294 10.78 -17.12 23.23
CA LEU A 294 10.43 -16.16 22.16
C LEU A 294 9.15 -16.54 21.41
N ILE A 295 8.91 -17.84 21.16
CA ILE A 295 7.70 -18.31 20.46
C ILE A 295 6.49 -18.48 21.38
N SER A 296 6.70 -18.70 22.69
CA SER A 296 5.61 -18.98 23.64
C SER A 296 5.01 -17.70 24.23
N VAL A 297 5.76 -16.61 24.27
CA VAL A 297 5.26 -15.32 24.76
C VAL A 297 4.40 -14.67 23.67
N PRO A 298 3.15 -14.28 23.96
CA PRO A 298 2.33 -13.53 23.02
C PRO A 298 3.06 -12.28 22.53
N SER A 299 3.06 -12.05 21.21
CA SER A 299 3.82 -10.97 20.59
C SER A 299 3.52 -9.59 21.21
N LEU A 300 2.27 -9.33 21.57
CA LEU A 300 1.88 -8.07 22.19
C LEU A 300 2.54 -7.87 23.57
N ALA A 301 2.55 -8.91 24.42
CA ALA A 301 3.21 -8.87 25.72
C ALA A 301 4.73 -8.67 25.57
N PHE A 302 5.33 -9.38 24.60
CA PHE A 302 6.75 -9.22 24.25
C PHE A 302 7.07 -7.78 23.85
N ILE A 303 6.28 -7.20 22.94
CA ILE A 303 6.47 -5.81 22.48
C ILE A 303 6.37 -4.84 23.65
N TYR A 304 5.34 -4.92 24.50
CA TYR A 304 5.20 -4.02 25.65
C TYR A 304 6.33 -4.17 26.67
N PHE A 305 6.78 -5.40 26.94
CA PHE A 305 7.89 -5.66 27.85
C PHE A 305 9.18 -5.01 27.36
N PHE A 306 9.58 -5.27 26.11
CA PHE A 306 10.80 -4.68 25.56
C PHE A 306 10.66 -3.19 25.30
N ARG A 307 9.44 -2.69 25.03
CA ARG A 307 9.15 -1.25 24.97
C ARG A 307 9.45 -0.58 26.32
N PHE A 308 8.98 -1.17 27.41
CA PHE A 308 9.23 -0.69 28.77
C PHE A 308 10.73 -0.72 29.11
N ILE A 309 11.42 -1.82 28.85
CA ILE A 309 12.87 -1.91 29.09
C ILE A 309 13.65 -0.87 28.26
N GLY A 310 13.30 -0.73 26.98
CA GLY A 310 13.92 0.24 26.08
C GLY A 310 13.76 1.68 26.55
N SER A 311 12.57 2.06 27.00
CA SER A 311 12.30 3.42 27.47
C SER A 311 12.88 3.67 28.87
N SER A 312 12.73 2.73 29.80
CA SER A 312 13.18 2.92 31.19
C SER A 312 14.69 2.82 31.35
N TRP A 313 15.37 1.91 30.65
CA TRP A 313 16.80 1.68 30.87
C TRP A 313 17.69 2.42 29.88
N PHE A 314 17.19 2.70 28.67
CA PHE A 314 17.98 3.33 27.60
C PHE A 314 17.45 4.69 27.17
N SER A 315 16.39 5.20 27.82
CA SER A 315 15.74 6.48 27.49
C SER A 315 15.37 6.62 26.01
N LEU A 316 15.06 5.49 25.36
CA LEU A 316 14.59 5.46 23.98
C LEU A 316 13.11 5.87 23.91
N PRO A 317 12.67 6.48 22.80
CA PRO A 317 11.27 6.84 22.63
C PRO A 317 10.37 5.60 22.70
N ASP A 318 9.33 5.69 23.52
CA ASP A 318 8.33 4.63 23.70
C ASP A 318 7.22 4.68 22.63
N SER A 319 7.24 5.70 21.79
CA SER A 319 6.31 5.95 20.69
C SER A 319 7.02 6.69 19.56
N PHE A 320 6.65 6.37 18.33
CA PHE A 320 7.24 6.94 17.13
C PHE A 320 6.99 8.45 16.98
N PRO A 321 5.79 8.99 17.29
CA PRO A 321 5.54 10.43 17.18
C PRO A 321 6.36 11.30 18.15
N ALA A 322 6.98 10.73 19.19
CA ALA A 322 7.74 11.48 20.17
C ALA A 322 8.94 12.23 19.58
N LEU A 323 9.66 11.61 18.62
CA LEU A 323 10.76 12.23 17.90
C LEU A 323 10.50 12.30 16.37
N GLY A 324 9.53 11.55 15.87
CA GLY A 324 9.12 11.59 14.46
C GLY A 324 10.05 10.83 13.51
N ALA A 325 9.72 10.85 12.23
CA ALA A 325 10.40 10.03 11.23
C ALA A 325 11.81 10.50 10.84
N GLN A 326 12.18 11.73 11.22
CA GLN A 326 13.49 12.32 10.96
C GLN A 326 14.56 11.86 11.96
N ASP A 327 14.15 11.41 13.15
CA ASP A 327 15.07 10.95 14.18
C ASP A 327 15.22 9.43 14.13
N ILE A 328 16.46 8.96 13.96
CA ILE A 328 16.76 7.53 13.91
C ILE A 328 16.34 6.79 15.19
N ARG A 329 16.31 7.47 16.34
CA ARG A 329 15.91 6.89 17.63
C ARG A 329 14.47 6.40 17.61
N SER A 330 13.59 7.01 16.81
CA SER A 330 12.20 6.56 16.61
C SER A 330 12.10 5.16 16.02
N TYR A 331 13.13 4.71 15.28
CA TYR A 331 13.13 3.41 14.61
C TYR A 331 13.82 2.32 15.44
N ILE A 332 14.69 2.66 16.40
CA ILE A 332 15.52 1.68 17.12
C ILE A 332 14.66 0.62 17.81
N LEU A 333 13.80 1.05 18.74
CA LEU A 333 13.05 0.12 19.58
C LEU A 333 12.04 -0.72 18.77
N PRO A 334 11.24 -0.13 17.85
CA PRO A 334 10.35 -0.91 17.00
C PRO A 334 11.08 -1.97 16.16
N THR A 335 12.22 -1.61 15.55
CA THR A 335 12.91 -2.52 14.62
C THR A 335 13.70 -3.61 15.34
N VAL A 336 14.28 -3.31 16.50
CA VAL A 336 14.92 -4.32 17.35
C VAL A 336 13.91 -5.35 17.82
N ILE A 337 12.74 -4.91 18.32
CA ILE A 337 11.69 -5.82 18.79
C ILE A 337 11.18 -6.68 17.64
N LEU A 338 10.89 -6.08 16.48
CA LEU A 338 10.44 -6.80 15.29
C LEU A 338 11.49 -7.81 14.78
N GLY A 339 12.77 -7.44 14.86
CA GLY A 339 13.89 -8.32 14.52
C GLY A 339 13.99 -9.50 15.49
N LEU A 340 13.93 -9.27 16.80
CA LEU A 340 13.98 -10.31 17.84
C LEU A 340 12.84 -11.34 17.72
N LEU A 341 11.62 -10.87 17.41
CA LEU A 341 10.50 -11.77 17.13
C LEU A 341 10.79 -12.70 15.94
N SER A 342 11.50 -12.18 14.94
CA SER A 342 11.86 -12.91 13.70
C SER A 342 13.06 -13.86 13.87
N VAL A 343 13.92 -13.66 14.88
CA VAL A 343 15.11 -14.51 15.14
C VAL A 343 14.73 -15.97 15.35
N SER A 344 13.64 -16.23 16.07
CA SER A 344 13.21 -17.58 16.46
C SER A 344 13.06 -18.52 15.26
N GLY A 345 12.37 -18.06 14.20
CA GLY A 345 12.17 -18.83 12.97
C GLY A 345 13.49 -19.16 12.26
N ILE A 346 14.38 -18.18 12.12
CA ILE A 346 15.70 -18.37 11.49
C ILE A 346 16.52 -19.39 12.27
N VAL A 347 16.53 -19.28 13.60
CA VAL A 347 17.32 -20.16 14.47
C VAL A 347 16.85 -21.61 14.37
N ILE A 348 15.54 -21.86 14.45
CA ILE A 348 14.96 -23.20 14.39
C ILE A 348 15.36 -23.91 13.09
N TRP A 349 15.12 -23.25 11.95
CA TRP A 349 15.30 -23.86 10.64
C TRP A 349 16.76 -24.02 10.27
N LEU A 350 17.59 -22.97 10.41
CA LEU A 350 19.00 -23.08 10.05
C LEU A 350 19.72 -24.10 10.94
N ARG A 351 19.43 -24.13 12.23
CA ARG A 351 20.00 -25.13 13.13
C ARG A 351 19.61 -26.54 12.69
N ARG A 352 18.34 -26.77 12.36
CA ARG A 352 17.85 -28.07 11.87
C ARG A 352 18.61 -28.48 10.62
N TYR A 353 18.67 -27.62 9.61
CA TYR A 353 19.38 -27.90 8.36
C TYR A 353 20.87 -28.18 8.59
N MET A 354 21.53 -27.43 9.48
CA MET A 354 22.93 -27.68 9.81
C MET A 354 23.15 -29.03 10.48
N ILE A 355 22.24 -29.45 11.36
CA ILE A 355 22.29 -30.77 12.00
C ILE A 355 22.06 -31.88 10.98
N ASP A 356 21.11 -31.71 10.07
CA ASP A 356 20.84 -32.69 9.01
C ASP A 356 22.05 -32.80 8.07
N GLN A 357 22.69 -31.69 7.74
CA GLN A 357 23.91 -31.68 6.93
C GLN A 357 25.15 -32.25 7.63
N GLN A 358 25.15 -32.44 8.96
CA GLN A 358 26.28 -33.05 9.69
C GLN A 358 26.43 -34.54 9.41
N SER A 359 25.35 -35.24 9.02
CA SER A 359 25.37 -36.68 8.72
C SER A 359 25.68 -37.01 7.25
N SER A 360 25.77 -36.00 6.39
CA SER A 360 26.04 -36.14 4.95
C SER A 360 27.42 -36.76 4.64
N ASP A 361 27.52 -37.53 3.55
CA ASP A 361 28.76 -38.24 3.20
C ASP A 361 29.94 -37.32 2.87
N TYR A 362 29.68 -36.13 2.30
CA TYR A 362 30.72 -35.13 2.07
C TYR A 362 31.38 -34.65 3.38
N VAL A 363 30.67 -34.71 4.51
CA VAL A 363 31.22 -34.38 5.83
C VAL A 363 32.16 -35.48 6.32
N LYS A 364 31.80 -36.75 6.12
CA LYS A 364 32.67 -37.89 6.45
C LYS A 364 33.96 -37.84 5.64
N PHE A 365 33.85 -37.54 4.35
CA PHE A 365 35.01 -37.36 3.47
C PHE A 365 35.90 -36.18 3.90
N ALA A 366 35.30 -35.04 4.26
CA ALA A 366 36.06 -33.90 4.77
C ALA A 366 36.80 -34.21 6.08
N LYS A 367 36.19 -35.00 6.99
CA LYS A 367 36.87 -35.49 8.21
C LYS A 367 38.03 -36.42 7.88
N ALA A 368 37.85 -37.34 6.93
CA ALA A 368 38.92 -38.25 6.49
C ALA A 368 40.12 -37.50 5.88
N LYS A 369 39.88 -36.35 5.25
CA LYS A 369 40.92 -35.42 4.77
C LYS A 369 41.61 -34.61 5.87
N GLY A 370 41.23 -34.77 7.14
CA GLY A 370 41.85 -34.08 8.27
C GLY A 370 41.36 -32.65 8.50
N LEU A 371 40.26 -32.20 7.86
CA LEU A 371 39.72 -30.87 8.12
C LEU A 371 39.19 -30.78 9.56
N ASN A 372 39.46 -29.67 10.23
CA ASN A 372 38.96 -29.46 11.58
C ASN A 372 37.44 -29.19 11.58
N ALA A 373 36.78 -29.46 12.71
CA ALA A 373 35.33 -29.34 12.84
C ALA A 373 34.80 -27.91 12.56
N LYS A 374 35.57 -26.85 12.84
CA LYS A 374 35.18 -25.46 12.59
C LYS A 374 35.15 -25.16 11.10
N GLU A 375 36.14 -25.64 10.37
CA GLU A 375 36.24 -25.51 8.92
C GLU A 375 35.13 -26.28 8.21
N ILE A 376 34.90 -27.53 8.61
CA ILE A 376 33.79 -28.35 8.09
C ILE A 376 32.43 -27.66 8.32
N ALA A 377 32.20 -27.15 9.53
CA ALA A 377 30.94 -26.46 9.87
C ALA A 377 30.71 -25.20 9.02
N ARG A 378 31.72 -24.34 8.88
CA ARG A 378 31.59 -23.05 8.19
C ARG A 378 31.65 -23.15 6.67
N LYS A 379 32.57 -23.96 6.11
CA LYS A 379 32.80 -24.01 4.65
C LYS A 379 31.94 -25.04 3.93
N HIS A 380 31.57 -26.14 4.61
CA HIS A 380 30.86 -27.24 3.97
C HIS A 380 29.41 -27.36 4.45
N ILE A 381 29.19 -27.46 5.76
CA ILE A 381 27.84 -27.67 6.31
C ILE A 381 26.97 -26.43 6.13
N PHE A 382 27.43 -25.26 6.57
CA PHE A 382 26.66 -24.02 6.46
C PHE A 382 26.31 -23.68 5.01
N LYS A 383 27.23 -23.87 4.07
CA LYS A 383 26.98 -23.58 2.65
C LYS A 383 25.79 -24.38 2.10
N ASN A 384 25.66 -25.66 2.47
CA ASN A 384 24.53 -26.48 2.02
C ASN A 384 23.26 -26.24 2.88
N ALA A 385 23.42 -25.97 4.18
CA ALA A 385 22.30 -25.70 5.08
C ALA A 385 21.66 -24.31 4.89
N ALA A 386 22.39 -23.35 4.30
CA ALA A 386 21.92 -22.00 4.07
C ALA A 386 21.01 -21.87 2.84
N ILE A 387 21.00 -22.85 1.93
CA ILE A 387 20.23 -22.77 0.69
C ILE A 387 18.73 -22.52 0.96
N PRO A 388 18.05 -23.28 1.84
CA PRO A 388 16.65 -23.01 2.16
C PRO A 388 16.46 -21.72 2.99
N ILE A 389 17.51 -21.21 3.63
CA ILE A 389 17.45 -19.95 4.38
C ILE A 389 17.48 -18.75 3.43
N VAL A 390 18.24 -18.83 2.33
CA VAL A 390 18.25 -17.80 1.28
C VAL A 390 16.88 -17.64 0.63
N ASN A 391 16.14 -18.73 0.43
CA ASN A 391 14.76 -18.69 -0.05
C ASN A 391 13.86 -17.78 0.80
N GLY A 392 14.03 -17.87 2.12
CA GLY A 392 13.22 -17.15 3.07
C GLY A 392 13.54 -15.65 3.17
N ILE A 393 14.66 -15.17 2.61
CA ILE A 393 15.09 -13.76 2.76
C ILE A 393 14.06 -12.79 2.17
N PRO A 394 13.62 -12.92 0.90
CA PRO A 394 12.63 -12.00 0.36
C PRO A 394 11.31 -12.07 1.12
N GLY A 395 10.87 -13.29 1.48
CA GLY A 395 9.67 -13.49 2.31
C GLY A 395 9.78 -12.85 3.69
N SER A 396 10.98 -12.83 4.30
CA SER A 396 11.23 -12.20 5.60
C SER A 396 11.08 -10.68 5.53
N ILE A 397 11.46 -10.04 4.43
CA ILE A 397 11.29 -8.58 4.23
C ILE A 397 9.81 -8.22 4.21
N ILE A 398 9.00 -9.01 3.52
CA ILE A 398 7.55 -8.77 3.45
C ILE A 398 6.86 -9.17 4.73
N GLY A 399 7.26 -10.30 5.31
CA GLY A 399 6.81 -10.74 6.62
C GLY A 399 7.12 -9.72 7.71
N ALA A 400 8.23 -8.98 7.60
CA ALA A 400 8.52 -7.88 8.51
C ALA A 400 7.60 -6.67 8.28
N ILE A 401 7.25 -6.34 7.04
CA ILE A 401 6.26 -5.28 6.72
C ILE A 401 4.86 -5.65 7.24
N ALA A 402 4.43 -6.90 7.03
CA ALA A 402 3.13 -7.39 7.51
C ALA A 402 3.13 -7.59 9.04
N GLY A 403 4.20 -8.16 9.60
CA GLY A 403 4.39 -8.38 11.04
C GLY A 403 4.59 -7.09 11.83
N ALA A 404 5.01 -6.02 11.14
CA ALA A 404 5.03 -4.68 11.70
C ALA A 404 3.64 -4.16 12.04
N THR A 405 2.54 -4.81 11.64
CA THR A 405 1.17 -4.39 12.04
C THR A 405 1.07 -4.14 13.54
N ILE A 406 1.42 -5.12 14.38
CA ILE A 406 1.29 -4.98 15.83
C ILE A 406 2.30 -3.95 16.36
N THR A 407 3.55 -4.04 15.92
CA THR A 407 4.62 -3.14 16.38
C THR A 407 4.33 -1.68 16.00
N GLU A 408 3.93 -1.40 14.77
CA GLU A 408 3.55 -0.06 14.31
C GLU A 408 2.31 0.45 15.04
N THR A 409 1.31 -0.41 15.32
CA THR A 409 0.16 -0.02 16.14
C THR A 409 0.59 0.37 17.55
N VAL A 410 1.41 -0.44 18.22
CA VAL A 410 1.86 -0.18 19.61
C VAL A 410 2.73 1.08 19.70
N PHE A 411 3.61 1.29 18.74
CA PHE A 411 4.46 2.49 18.68
C PHE A 411 3.81 3.69 18.00
N ALA A 412 2.57 3.57 17.51
CA ALA A 412 1.91 4.58 16.68
C ALA A 412 2.77 5.04 15.49
N ALA A 413 3.55 4.13 14.89
CA ALA A 413 4.35 4.42 13.71
C ALA A 413 3.43 4.57 12.47
N PRO A 414 3.64 5.61 11.64
CA PRO A 414 2.77 5.91 10.51
C PRO A 414 3.12 5.03 9.29
N GLY A 415 2.91 3.71 9.42
CA GLY A 415 3.17 2.72 8.39
C GLY A 415 1.90 2.00 7.90
N MET A 416 2.06 1.17 6.86
CA MET A 416 0.97 0.36 6.31
C MET A 416 0.47 -0.70 7.28
N GLY A 417 1.34 -1.22 8.13
CA GLY A 417 1.00 -2.20 9.15
C GLY A 417 -0.02 -1.64 10.13
N LYS A 418 0.17 -0.42 10.62
CA LYS A 418 -0.83 0.27 11.47
C LYS A 418 -2.10 0.64 10.70
N MET A 419 -1.98 0.98 9.41
CA MET A 419 -3.12 1.44 8.60
C MET A 419 -4.18 0.36 8.38
N LEU A 420 -3.80 -0.93 8.34
CA LEU A 420 -4.74 -2.04 8.17
C LEU A 420 -5.75 -2.17 9.33
N PRO A 421 -5.34 -2.31 10.61
CA PRO A 421 -6.29 -2.37 11.73
C PRO A 421 -7.08 -1.07 11.87
N ASP A 422 -6.48 0.10 11.61
CA ASP A 422 -7.20 1.37 11.61
C ASP A 422 -8.33 1.38 10.56
N ALA A 423 -8.06 0.88 9.34
CA ALA A 423 -9.05 0.75 8.28
C ALA A 423 -10.18 -0.21 8.66
N ILE A 424 -9.87 -1.32 9.35
CA ILE A 424 -10.86 -2.28 9.83
C ILE A 424 -11.78 -1.64 10.88
N ILE A 425 -11.21 -1.00 11.90
CA ILE A 425 -11.96 -0.34 12.99
C ILE A 425 -12.83 0.80 12.43
N THR A 426 -12.32 1.54 11.45
CA THR A 426 -13.04 2.65 10.82
C THR A 426 -13.98 2.21 9.70
N HIS A 427 -14.08 0.91 9.41
CA HIS A 427 -14.90 0.34 8.34
C HIS A 427 -14.56 0.89 6.94
N ASN A 428 -13.29 1.26 6.72
CA ASN A 428 -12.80 1.71 5.42
C ASN A 428 -12.45 0.53 4.52
N ASN A 429 -13.47 -0.07 3.91
CA ASN A 429 -13.32 -1.27 3.08
C ASN A 429 -12.37 -1.09 1.87
N PRO A 430 -12.41 0.02 1.10
CA PRO A 430 -11.47 0.24 0.00
C PRO A 430 -10.01 0.13 0.45
N LEU A 431 -9.69 0.73 1.60
CA LEU A 431 -8.35 0.71 2.16
C LEU A 431 -7.95 -0.68 2.68
N VAL A 432 -8.86 -1.41 3.33
CA VAL A 432 -8.62 -2.81 3.73
C VAL A 432 -8.31 -3.69 2.52
N ILE A 433 -9.14 -3.60 1.46
CA ILE A 433 -8.96 -4.39 0.22
C ILE A 433 -7.60 -4.07 -0.42
N ALA A 434 -7.27 -2.79 -0.53
CA ALA A 434 -6.02 -2.33 -1.11
C ALA A 434 -4.79 -2.82 -0.35
N ILE A 435 -4.76 -2.66 0.97
CA ILE A 435 -3.61 -3.07 1.79
C ILE A 435 -3.44 -4.60 1.76
N VAL A 436 -4.53 -5.36 1.89
CA VAL A 436 -4.50 -6.83 1.78
C VAL A 436 -4.04 -7.27 0.38
N PHE A 437 -4.50 -6.60 -0.68
CA PHE A 437 -4.07 -6.88 -2.04
C PHE A 437 -2.57 -6.62 -2.23
N VAL A 438 -2.06 -5.48 -1.75
CA VAL A 438 -0.63 -5.14 -1.79
C VAL A 438 0.19 -6.18 -1.02
N PHE A 439 -0.19 -6.50 0.23
CA PHE A 439 0.51 -7.49 1.04
C PHE A 439 0.53 -8.87 0.38
N THR A 440 -0.60 -9.32 -0.16
CA THR A 440 -0.71 -10.62 -0.83
C THR A 440 0.15 -10.66 -2.09
N THR A 441 0.03 -9.64 -2.94
CA THR A 441 0.77 -9.55 -4.20
C THR A 441 2.27 -9.55 -3.95
N VAL A 442 2.72 -8.69 -3.04
CA VAL A 442 4.13 -8.59 -2.67
C VAL A 442 4.63 -9.89 -2.02
N SER A 443 3.81 -10.56 -1.20
CA SER A 443 4.15 -11.88 -0.64
C SER A 443 4.35 -12.95 -1.72
N VAL A 444 3.47 -13.01 -2.72
CA VAL A 444 3.60 -13.95 -3.85
C VAL A 444 4.89 -13.69 -4.62
N PHE A 445 5.18 -12.42 -4.95
CA PHE A 445 6.43 -12.05 -5.62
C PHE A 445 7.67 -12.36 -4.78
N SER A 446 7.59 -12.25 -3.45
CA SER A 446 8.70 -12.58 -2.58
C SER A 446 8.95 -14.07 -2.46
N ILE A 447 7.92 -14.91 -2.50
CA ILE A 447 8.12 -16.36 -2.60
C ILE A 447 8.83 -16.70 -3.92
N LEU A 448 8.35 -16.15 -5.04
CA LEU A 448 8.98 -16.33 -6.34
C LEU A 448 10.44 -15.82 -6.35
N ALA A 449 10.70 -14.65 -5.77
CA ALA A 449 12.04 -14.11 -5.63
C ALA A 449 12.93 -15.02 -4.77
N GLY A 450 12.37 -15.67 -3.75
CA GLY A 450 13.05 -16.68 -2.94
C GLY A 450 13.46 -17.90 -3.76
N ASP A 451 12.58 -18.37 -4.65
CA ASP A 451 12.88 -19.51 -5.54
C ASP A 451 13.98 -19.17 -6.53
N ILE A 452 13.95 -17.96 -7.09
CA ILE A 452 15.01 -17.43 -7.94
C ILE A 452 16.33 -17.32 -7.15
N ALA A 453 16.29 -16.78 -5.93
CA ALA A 453 17.47 -16.64 -5.09
C ALA A 453 18.11 -18.00 -4.75
N MET A 454 17.31 -19.04 -4.49
CA MET A 454 17.83 -20.40 -4.33
C MET A 454 18.55 -20.90 -5.58
N ALA A 455 17.95 -20.74 -6.76
CA ALA A 455 18.54 -21.19 -8.02
C ALA A 455 19.84 -20.44 -8.37
N LEU A 456 19.95 -19.17 -7.98
CA LEU A 456 21.17 -18.37 -8.14
C LEU A 456 22.29 -18.83 -7.18
N VAL A 457 21.95 -19.21 -5.94
CA VAL A 457 22.92 -19.63 -4.94
C VAL A 457 23.37 -21.08 -5.12
N ASP A 458 22.47 -21.97 -5.55
CA ASP A 458 22.80 -23.35 -5.88
C ASP A 458 22.41 -23.70 -7.34
N PRO A 459 23.40 -23.75 -8.27
CA PRO A 459 23.14 -24.04 -9.68
C PRO A 459 22.63 -25.47 -9.93
N ARG A 460 22.65 -26.36 -8.92
CA ARG A 460 22.03 -27.69 -9.00
C ARG A 460 20.50 -27.59 -9.01
N ILE A 461 19.94 -26.50 -8.47
CA ILE A 461 18.51 -26.23 -8.46
C ILE A 461 18.13 -25.62 -9.81
N LYS A 462 17.37 -26.36 -10.61
CA LYS A 462 16.82 -25.89 -11.88
C LYS A 462 15.35 -25.52 -11.68
N LEU A 463 14.97 -24.33 -12.14
CA LEU A 463 13.57 -23.86 -12.15
C LEU A 463 12.77 -24.40 -13.35
N SER A 464 13.36 -25.26 -14.18
CA SER A 464 12.66 -25.85 -15.32
C SER A 464 11.74 -26.98 -14.88
N SER A 465 10.53 -27.00 -15.44
CA SER A 465 9.59 -28.13 -15.39
C SER A 465 10.30 -29.45 -15.76
N GLY A 466 10.58 -30.28 -14.77
CA GLY A 466 10.72 -31.72 -14.94
C GLY A 466 9.33 -32.33 -14.91
N GLY A 467 8.59 -32.18 -16.01
CA GLY A 467 7.22 -32.65 -16.16
C GLY A 467 6.95 -33.11 -17.58
N LYS A 468 7.55 -34.25 -17.95
CA LYS A 468 6.97 -35.27 -18.83
C LYS A 468 7.37 -36.64 -18.31
#